data_AF-A0A444QZK0-F1
#
_entry.id   AF-A0A444QZK0-F1
#
_cell.length_a   1.000
_cell.length_b   1.000
_cell.length_c   1.000
_cell.angle_alpha   90.00
_cell.angle_beta   90.00
_cell.angle_gamma   90.00
#
_symmetry.space_group_name_H-M   'P 1'
#
loop_
_entity.id
_entity.type
_entity.pdbx_description
1 polymer ?
#
loop_
_entity_poly.entity_id
_entity_poly.type
_entity_poly.pdbx_seq_one_letter_code
_entity_poly.pdbx_strand_id
1 'polypeptide(L)'
;GNVKRVLARCYAVRGWPGKKEVENKLWSLSEQVTPAVGVERFNQAMMDLGAMICTRSKPKCSLCPLQNGCIAAANNSWSLYPGKKPKQTLPERTGYFLLLQHEDEVLLAQRPPSGLWGGLYCFPQFADEESLRQWLAQRQIAADNLTQLTAFRHTFSHFHLDIVPMWLPVSSFT
;
A
#
# COMPACT_ATOMS: atom_id res chain seq x y z
N GLY A 1 1.89 6.96 11.50
CA GLY A 1 2.09 8.03 10.48
C GLY A 1 1.81 9.43 11.00
N ASN A 2 0.71 9.63 11.73
CA ASN A 2 0.30 10.93 12.26
C ASN A 2 1.28 11.49 13.30
N VAL A 3 1.53 10.74 14.38
CA VAL A 3 2.44 11.14 15.46
C VAL A 3 3.85 11.44 14.93
N LYS A 4 4.43 10.56 14.10
CA LYS A 4 5.73 10.78 13.42
C LYS A 4 5.79 12.14 12.70
N ARG A 5 4.71 12.59 12.05
CA ARG A 5 4.65 13.90 11.37
C ARG A 5 4.56 15.07 12.34
N VAL A 6 3.75 14.95 13.38
CA VAL A 6 3.65 15.97 14.43
C VAL A 6 5.01 16.19 15.08
N LEU A 7 5.65 15.12 15.57
CA LEU A 7 6.96 15.18 16.23
C LEU A 7 8.04 15.67 15.28
N ALA A 8 8.09 15.17 14.03
CA ALA A 8 9.09 15.61 13.06
C ALA A 8 8.99 17.11 12.75
N ARG A 9 7.78 17.68 12.70
CA ARG A 9 7.57 19.11 12.48
C ARG A 9 7.86 19.93 13.73
N CYS A 10 7.34 19.51 14.88
CA CYS A 10 7.51 20.25 16.13
C CYS A 10 8.99 20.39 16.51
N TYR A 11 9.76 19.31 16.38
CA TYR A 11 11.17 19.23 16.73
C TYR A 11 12.13 19.32 15.53
N ALA A 12 11.63 19.68 14.34
CA ALA A 12 12.41 19.79 13.10
C ALA A 12 13.33 18.58 12.80
N VAL A 13 12.82 17.36 13.04
CA VAL A 13 13.56 16.11 12.79
C VAL A 13 13.66 15.84 11.28
N ARG A 14 14.83 16.12 10.72
CA ARG A 14 15.13 15.87 9.31
C ARG A 14 15.25 14.38 9.01
N GLY A 15 15.04 14.03 7.74
CA GLY A 15 15.22 12.67 7.24
C GLY A 15 13.92 11.87 7.15
N TRP A 16 13.99 10.76 6.40
CA TRP A 16 12.85 9.87 6.18
C TRP A 16 12.64 8.96 7.39
N PRO A 17 11.44 8.93 8.01
CA PRO A 17 11.17 8.08 9.18
C PRO A 17 11.21 6.55 8.94
N GLY A 18 11.48 6.10 7.71
CA GLY A 18 11.78 4.70 7.42
C GLY A 18 13.26 4.34 7.57
N LYS A 19 14.16 5.33 7.74
CA LYS A 19 15.54 5.07 8.17
C LYS A 19 15.57 4.82 9.68
N LYS A 20 16.28 3.77 10.11
CA LYS A 20 16.33 3.34 11.52
C LYS A 20 16.78 4.45 12.47
N GLU A 21 17.79 5.23 12.08
CA GLU A 21 18.28 6.37 12.85
C GLU A 21 17.19 7.43 13.12
N VAL A 22 16.45 7.82 12.07
CA VAL A 22 15.36 8.82 12.17
C VAL A 22 14.19 8.25 12.99
N GLU A 23 13.87 6.97 12.79
CA GLU A 23 12.85 6.29 13.57
C GLU A 23 13.19 6.25 15.05
N ASN A 24 14.41 5.87 15.41
CA ASN A 24 14.86 5.83 16.80
C ASN A 24 14.79 7.22 17.44
N LYS A 25 15.22 8.27 16.72
CA LYS A 25 15.09 9.65 17.21
C LYS A 25 13.65 10.06 17.48
N LEU A 26 12.71 9.68 16.62
CA LEU A 26 11.28 9.94 16.82
C LEU A 26 10.70 9.14 18.00
N TRP A 27 11.18 7.91 18.22
CA TRP A 27 10.82 7.11 19.39
C TRP A 27 11.28 7.77 20.69
N SER A 28 12.55 8.17 20.78
CA SER A 28 13.07 8.86 21.98
C SER A 28 12.33 10.16 22.26
N LEU A 29 11.98 10.94 21.22
CA LEU A 29 11.14 12.13 21.39
C LEU A 29 9.75 11.77 21.90
N SER A 30 9.13 10.73 21.33
CA SER A 30 7.80 10.28 21.76
C SER A 30 7.81 9.89 23.24
N GLU A 31 8.81 9.14 23.68
CA GLU A 31 8.96 8.73 25.09
C GLU A 31 9.11 9.93 26.02
N GLN A 32 9.96 10.91 25.65
CA GLN A 32 10.18 12.11 26.44
C GLN A 32 8.92 12.96 26.65
N VAL A 33 8.05 13.02 25.65
CA VAL A 33 6.85 13.89 25.69
C VAL A 33 5.60 13.17 26.16
N THR A 34 5.63 11.84 26.25
CA THR A 34 4.46 11.05 26.66
C THR A 34 4.33 11.11 28.18
N PRO A 35 3.21 11.63 28.71
CA PRO A 35 3.02 11.71 30.15
C PRO A 35 2.70 10.33 30.74
N ALA A 36 3.15 10.09 31.97
CA ALA A 36 2.79 8.87 32.71
C ALA A 36 1.31 8.84 33.12
N VAL A 37 0.72 10.00 33.40
CA VAL A 37 -0.69 10.14 33.80
C VAL A 37 -1.51 10.66 32.61
N GLY A 38 -2.64 10.00 32.31
CA GLY A 38 -3.51 10.39 31.20
C GLY A 38 -2.95 10.05 29.82
N VAL A 39 -2.12 8.99 29.75
CA VAL A 39 -1.45 8.53 28.53
C VAL A 39 -2.44 8.20 27.41
N GLU A 40 -3.61 7.67 27.75
CA GLU A 40 -4.69 7.34 26.81
C GLU A 40 -5.22 8.59 26.10
N ARG A 41 -5.46 9.67 26.87
CA ARG A 41 -5.90 10.96 26.33
C ARG A 41 -4.80 11.61 25.50
N PHE A 42 -3.55 11.55 25.97
CA PHE A 42 -2.40 12.08 25.24
C PHE A 42 -2.21 11.39 23.88
N ASN A 43 -2.23 10.05 23.87
CA ASN A 43 -2.06 9.26 22.65
C ASN A 43 -3.16 9.58 21.64
N GLN A 44 -4.42 9.65 22.10
CA GLN A 44 -5.54 10.01 21.24
C GLN A 44 -5.39 11.44 20.69
N ALA A 45 -5.08 12.41 21.56
CA ALA A 45 -4.87 13.80 21.15
C ALA A 45 -3.75 13.95 20.11
N MET A 46 -2.65 13.21 20.25
CA MET A 46 -1.55 13.22 19.28
C MET A 46 -1.94 12.60 17.93
N MET A 47 -2.78 11.57 17.93
CA MET A 47 -3.32 10.98 16.70
C MET A 47 -4.29 11.94 15.99
N ASP A 48 -5.22 12.55 16.72
CA ASP A 48 -6.22 13.48 16.23
C ASP A 48 -5.59 14.76 15.71
N LEU A 49 -4.62 15.30 16.44
CA LEU A 49 -3.85 16.46 16.03
C LEU A 49 -3.19 16.22 14.67
N GLY A 50 -2.55 15.06 14.48
CA GLY A 50 -1.98 14.69 13.20
C GLY A 50 -3.03 14.49 12.12
N ALA A 51 -4.20 13.94 12.44
CA ALA A 51 -5.26 13.67 11.46
C ALA A 51 -5.94 14.96 10.96
N MET A 52 -6.24 15.91 11.85
CA MET A 52 -7.15 17.03 11.56
C MET A 52 -6.47 18.39 11.43
N ILE A 53 -5.33 18.60 12.11
CA ILE A 53 -4.66 19.91 12.20
C ILE A 53 -3.30 19.88 11.51
N CYS A 54 -2.40 19.03 11.98
CA CYS A 54 -1.07 18.84 11.41
C CYS A 54 -1.13 17.84 10.25
N THR A 55 -1.95 18.15 9.24
CA THR A 55 -2.23 17.31 8.06
C THR A 55 -1.01 17.20 7.13
N ARG A 56 -1.04 16.24 6.18
CA ARG A 56 0.06 16.05 5.23
C ARG A 56 0.33 17.31 4.40
N SER A 57 -0.72 17.88 3.83
CA SER A 57 -0.70 19.11 3.04
C SER A 57 -1.49 20.20 3.74
N LYS A 58 -0.98 21.45 3.68
CA LYS A 58 -1.61 22.66 4.21
C LYS A 58 -2.09 22.49 5.67
N PRO A 59 -1.18 22.25 6.63
CA PRO A 59 -1.54 22.12 8.04
C PRO A 59 -2.18 23.41 8.56
N LYS A 60 -3.18 23.27 9.44
CA LYS A 60 -3.90 24.38 10.07
C LYS A 60 -3.10 24.93 11.25
N CYS A 61 -1.89 25.45 10.99
CA CYS A 61 -0.94 25.85 12.04
C CYS A 61 -1.53 26.91 13.00
N SER A 62 -2.37 27.83 12.52
CA SER A 62 -3.06 28.83 13.35
C SER A 62 -4.06 28.25 14.36
N LEU A 63 -4.51 27.01 14.16
CA LEU A 63 -5.40 26.28 15.06
C LEU A 63 -4.66 25.22 15.88
N CYS A 64 -3.33 25.15 15.75
CA CYS A 64 -2.53 24.11 16.37
C CYS A 64 -2.18 24.49 17.81
N PRO A 65 -2.52 23.66 18.82
CA PRO A 65 -2.15 23.93 20.21
C PRO A 65 -0.62 23.92 20.43
N LEU A 66 0.14 23.33 19.51
CA LEU A 66 1.60 23.29 19.56
C LEU A 66 2.27 24.42 18.76
N GLN A 67 1.52 25.34 18.16
CA GLN A 67 2.05 26.36 17.22
C GLN A 67 3.23 27.13 17.82
N ASN A 68 3.09 27.61 19.06
CA ASN A 68 4.08 28.47 19.72
C ASN A 68 5.42 27.77 19.96
N GLY A 69 5.42 26.44 20.12
CA GLY A 69 6.63 25.64 20.33
C GLY A 69 7.10 24.88 19.08
N CYS A 70 6.40 24.99 17.96
CA CYS A 70 6.67 24.19 16.77
C CYS A 70 7.72 24.87 15.88
N ILE A 71 8.91 24.25 15.78
CA ILE A 71 10.03 24.78 14.97
C ILE A 71 9.64 24.90 13.49
N ALA A 72 8.90 23.92 12.94
CA ALA A 72 8.46 23.99 11.55
C ALA A 72 7.37 25.05 11.29
N ALA A 73 6.58 25.43 12.31
CA ALA A 73 5.62 26.52 12.19
C ALA A 73 6.35 27.87 12.22
N ALA A 74 7.26 28.08 13.18
CA ALA A 74 8.06 29.30 13.28
C ALA A 74 8.86 29.60 12.00
N ASN A 75 9.35 28.56 11.32
CA ASN A 75 10.14 28.67 10.09
C ASN A 75 9.33 28.51 8.80
N ASN A 76 8.01 28.39 8.86
CA ASN A 76 7.16 28.09 7.69
C ASN A 76 7.63 26.89 6.84
N SER A 77 8.25 25.89 7.48
CA SER A 77 9.00 24.80 6.83
C SER A 77 8.38 23.42 7.01
N TRP A 78 7.10 23.35 7.41
CA TRP A 78 6.37 22.09 7.63
C TRP A 78 6.36 21.14 6.42
N SER A 79 6.59 21.65 5.21
CA SER A 79 6.68 20.87 3.96
C SER A 79 7.96 20.04 3.86
N LEU A 80 8.99 20.37 4.63
CA LEU A 80 10.26 19.64 4.71
C LEU A 80 10.18 18.42 5.65
N TYR A 81 9.11 18.32 6.45
CA TYR A 81 8.99 17.37 7.55
C TYR A 81 7.69 16.55 7.49
N PRO A 82 7.76 15.22 7.66
CA PRO A 82 8.98 14.40 7.69
C PRO A 82 9.70 14.39 6.34
N GLY A 83 10.97 13.98 6.32
CA GLY A 83 11.70 13.78 5.07
C GLY A 83 11.03 12.74 4.18
N LYS A 84 11.13 12.94 2.86
CA LYS A 84 10.50 12.07 1.86
C LYS A 84 11.16 10.70 1.82
N LYS A 85 10.35 9.65 1.60
CA LYS A 85 10.87 8.32 1.25
C LYS A 85 11.77 8.45 0.02
N PRO A 86 13.01 7.93 0.04
CA PRO A 86 13.84 7.85 -1.16
C PRO A 86 13.07 7.16 -2.28
N LYS A 87 13.17 7.67 -3.50
CA LYS A 87 12.57 7.00 -4.66
C LYS A 87 13.21 5.63 -4.80
N GLN A 88 12.39 4.61 -4.96
CA GLN A 88 12.80 3.26 -5.27
C GLN A 88 12.10 2.87 -6.58
N THR A 89 12.86 2.36 -7.54
CA THR A 89 12.28 1.71 -8.71
C THR A 89 11.64 0.42 -8.24
N LEU A 90 10.33 0.30 -8.41
CA LEU A 90 9.60 -0.92 -8.06
C LEU A 90 9.79 -1.92 -9.21
N PRO A 91 10.15 -3.19 -8.91
CA PRO A 91 10.17 -4.24 -9.93
C PRO A 91 8.82 -4.34 -10.62
N GLU A 92 8.82 -4.63 -11.91
CA GLU A 92 7.61 -4.87 -12.69
C GLU A 92 7.50 -6.38 -12.95
N ARG A 93 6.29 -6.91 -12.81
CA ARG A 93 5.96 -8.30 -13.07
C ARG A 93 4.71 -8.35 -13.94
N THR A 94 4.67 -9.28 -14.88
CA THR A 94 3.45 -9.54 -15.66
C THR A 94 2.79 -10.80 -15.13
N GLY A 95 1.46 -10.84 -15.13
CA GLY A 95 0.69 -12.04 -14.84
C GLY A 95 -0.52 -12.15 -15.76
N TYR A 96 -0.70 -13.34 -16.33
CA TYR A 96 -1.86 -13.67 -17.17
C TYR A 96 -2.92 -14.33 -16.28
N PHE A 97 -4.12 -13.75 -16.23
CA PHE A 97 -5.20 -14.19 -15.35
C PHE A 97 -6.31 -14.79 -16.21
N LEU A 98 -6.55 -16.09 -16.06
CA LEU A 98 -7.57 -16.79 -16.84
C LEU A 98 -8.96 -16.61 -16.22
N LEU A 99 -9.83 -15.89 -16.91
CA LEU A 99 -11.25 -15.79 -16.63
C LEU A 99 -11.96 -16.89 -17.41
N LEU A 100 -11.98 -18.09 -16.84
CA LEU A 100 -12.74 -19.21 -17.36
C LEU A 100 -14.21 -19.02 -16.92
N GLN A 101 -15.13 -18.84 -17.87
CA GLN A 101 -16.52 -18.52 -17.59
C GLN A 101 -17.46 -19.58 -18.16
N HIS A 102 -18.42 -20.04 -17.37
CA HIS A 102 -19.55 -20.87 -17.80
C HIS A 102 -20.84 -20.17 -17.35
N GLU A 103 -21.69 -19.79 -18.30
CA GLU A 103 -22.86 -18.95 -18.04
C GLU A 103 -22.49 -17.70 -17.22
N ASP A 104 -23.10 -17.49 -16.05
CA ASP A 104 -22.83 -16.37 -15.14
C ASP A 104 -21.76 -16.69 -14.07
N GLU A 105 -21.17 -17.87 -14.12
CA GLU A 105 -20.17 -18.33 -13.16
C GLU A 105 -18.75 -18.21 -13.70
N VAL A 106 -17.78 -18.04 -12.80
CA VAL A 106 -16.36 -17.99 -13.13
C VAL A 106 -15.53 -18.89 -12.21
N LEU A 107 -14.50 -19.51 -12.79
CA LEU A 107 -13.59 -20.36 -12.03
C LEU A 107 -12.61 -19.50 -11.21
N LEU A 108 -12.59 -19.73 -9.90
CA LEU A 108 -11.56 -19.22 -9.00
C LEU A 108 -10.80 -20.39 -8.35
N ALA A 109 -9.51 -20.19 -8.14
CA ALA A 109 -8.65 -21.11 -7.39
C ALA A 109 -8.16 -20.44 -6.11
N GLN A 110 -8.20 -21.18 -4.99
CA GLN A 110 -7.60 -20.71 -3.76
C GLN A 110 -6.07 -20.76 -3.88
N ARG A 111 -5.41 -19.64 -3.57
CA ARG A 111 -3.95 -19.55 -3.60
C ARG A 111 -3.33 -20.24 -2.38
N PRO A 112 -2.07 -20.71 -2.48
CA PRO A 112 -1.32 -21.20 -1.32
C PRO A 112 -1.36 -20.21 -0.15
N PRO A 113 -1.24 -20.66 1.12
CA PRO A 113 -1.37 -19.78 2.28
C PRO A 113 -0.27 -18.71 2.39
N SER A 114 0.86 -18.89 1.69
CA SER A 114 1.97 -17.95 1.67
C SER A 114 2.17 -17.32 0.30
N GLY A 115 2.79 -16.13 0.28
CA GLY A 115 3.08 -15.37 -0.94
C GLY A 115 2.04 -14.29 -1.25
N LEU A 116 2.01 -13.86 -2.52
CA LEU A 116 1.05 -12.85 -2.98
C LEU A 116 -0.38 -13.37 -2.80
N TRP A 117 -1.20 -12.61 -2.05
CA TRP A 117 -2.61 -12.94 -1.77
C TRP A 117 -2.80 -14.33 -1.15
N GLY A 118 -1.92 -14.71 -0.23
CA GLY A 118 -1.95 -16.03 0.39
C GLY A 118 -3.32 -16.39 0.99
N GLY A 119 -3.87 -17.56 0.59
CA GLY A 119 -5.16 -18.06 1.04
C GLY A 119 -6.40 -17.42 0.42
N LEU A 120 -6.25 -16.38 -0.42
CA LEU A 120 -7.38 -15.76 -1.12
C LEU A 120 -7.73 -16.55 -2.39
N TYR A 121 -9.00 -16.47 -2.80
CA TYR A 121 -9.45 -16.95 -4.11
C TYR A 121 -9.09 -15.93 -5.18
N CYS A 122 -8.52 -16.42 -6.29
CA CYS A 122 -8.12 -15.62 -7.44
C CYS A 122 -8.39 -16.40 -8.73
N PHE A 123 -8.45 -15.72 -9.87
CA PHE A 123 -8.38 -16.40 -11.16
C PHE A 123 -7.07 -17.18 -11.26
N PRO A 124 -7.06 -18.36 -11.93
CA PRO A 124 -5.82 -19.04 -12.28
C PRO A 124 -4.84 -18.08 -12.95
N GLN A 125 -3.61 -18.03 -12.43
CA GLN A 125 -2.60 -17.06 -12.82
C GLN A 125 -1.38 -17.77 -13.42
N PHE A 126 -0.86 -17.23 -14.51
CA PHE A 126 0.25 -17.76 -15.27
C PHE A 126 1.32 -16.69 -15.51
N ALA A 127 2.56 -17.12 -15.74
CA ALA A 127 3.68 -16.22 -16.01
C ALA A 127 3.61 -15.62 -17.42
N ASP A 128 3.06 -16.39 -18.35
CA ASP A 128 2.95 -16.09 -19.78
C ASP A 128 1.70 -16.76 -20.37
N GLU A 129 1.33 -16.38 -21.59
CA GLU A 129 0.20 -16.98 -22.29
C GLU A 129 0.45 -18.46 -22.66
N GLU A 130 1.71 -18.85 -22.88
CA GLU A 130 2.07 -20.22 -23.24
C GLU A 130 1.72 -21.21 -22.11
N SER A 131 2.14 -20.92 -20.89
CA SER A 131 1.85 -21.74 -19.70
C SER A 131 0.34 -21.80 -19.39
N LEU A 132 -0.40 -20.72 -19.66
CA LEU A 132 -1.86 -20.72 -19.60
C LEU A 132 -2.46 -21.70 -20.61
N ARG A 133 -2.04 -21.64 -21.88
CA ARG A 133 -2.53 -22.53 -22.94
C ARG A 133 -2.17 -23.99 -22.68
N GLN A 134 -0.97 -24.26 -22.16
CA GLN A 134 -0.58 -25.61 -21.74
C GLN A 134 -1.48 -26.14 -20.61
N TRP A 135 -1.84 -25.29 -19.64
CA TRP A 135 -2.73 -25.67 -18.54
C TRP A 135 -4.15 -26.02 -19.02
N LEU A 136 -4.67 -25.29 -20.01
CA LEU A 136 -5.94 -25.59 -20.68
C LEU A 136 -5.86 -26.92 -21.45
N ALA A 137 -4.80 -27.12 -22.23
CA ALA A 137 -4.60 -28.34 -23.02
C ALA A 137 -4.52 -29.60 -22.15
N GLN A 138 -3.84 -29.54 -21.00
CA GLN A 138 -3.78 -30.64 -20.02
C GLN A 138 -5.14 -31.03 -19.45
N ARG A 139 -6.12 -30.13 -19.52
CA ARG A 139 -7.51 -30.32 -19.07
C ARG A 139 -8.47 -30.59 -20.22
N GLN A 140 -7.96 -30.73 -21.44
CA GLN A 140 -8.77 -30.94 -22.64
C GLN A 140 -9.78 -29.80 -22.89
N ILE A 141 -9.48 -28.59 -22.41
CA ILE A 141 -10.30 -27.40 -22.64
C ILE A 141 -9.81 -26.71 -23.91
N ALA A 142 -10.68 -26.57 -24.91
CA ALA A 142 -10.38 -25.87 -26.16
C ALA A 142 -10.21 -24.36 -25.92
N ALA A 143 -9.17 -23.77 -26.51
CA ALA A 143 -8.82 -22.35 -26.32
C ALA A 143 -9.17 -21.48 -27.54
N ASP A 144 -10.06 -21.95 -28.41
CA ASP A 144 -10.37 -21.32 -29.70
C ASP A 144 -10.93 -19.89 -29.55
N ASN A 145 -11.70 -19.66 -28.48
CA ASN A 145 -12.32 -18.36 -28.17
C ASN A 145 -11.57 -17.57 -27.06
N LEU A 146 -10.34 -17.95 -26.74
CA LEU A 146 -9.54 -17.26 -25.72
C LEU A 146 -9.23 -15.83 -26.19
N THR A 147 -9.77 -14.85 -25.46
CA THR A 147 -9.69 -13.43 -25.82
C THR A 147 -9.01 -12.64 -24.72
N GLN A 148 -8.00 -11.85 -25.07
CA GLN A 148 -7.38 -10.92 -24.13
C GLN A 148 -8.31 -9.72 -23.87
N LEU A 149 -8.57 -9.41 -22.60
CA LEU A 149 -9.28 -8.20 -22.19
C LEU A 149 -8.30 -7.03 -21.99
N THR A 150 -8.81 -5.88 -21.57
CA THR A 150 -7.98 -4.70 -21.31
C THR A 150 -7.00 -4.96 -20.16
N ALA A 151 -5.70 -4.95 -20.47
CA ALA A 151 -4.65 -5.08 -19.47
C ALA A 151 -4.54 -3.82 -18.60
N PHE A 152 -4.17 -3.99 -17.33
CA PHE A 152 -4.02 -2.89 -16.40
C PHE A 152 -2.94 -3.16 -15.35
N ARG A 153 -2.40 -2.09 -14.77
CA ARG A 153 -1.36 -2.17 -13.73
C ARG A 153 -1.96 -2.08 -12.33
N HIS A 154 -1.67 -3.05 -11.50
CA HIS A 154 -1.89 -2.99 -10.06
C HIS A 154 -0.59 -2.67 -9.33
N THR A 155 -0.61 -1.67 -8.43
CA THR A 155 0.61 -1.24 -7.71
C THR A 155 0.58 -1.71 -6.27
N PHE A 156 1.54 -2.58 -5.91
CA PHE A 156 1.82 -2.94 -4.54
C PHE A 156 2.90 -2.04 -3.94
N SER A 157 3.01 -2.04 -2.61
CA SER A 157 4.07 -1.29 -1.90
C SER A 157 5.50 -1.66 -2.30
N HIS A 158 5.70 -2.82 -2.95
CA HIS A 158 7.00 -3.42 -3.22
C HIS A 158 7.23 -3.87 -4.68
N PHE A 159 6.21 -3.84 -5.56
CA PHE A 159 6.33 -4.12 -6.99
C PHE A 159 5.07 -3.64 -7.75
N HIS A 160 5.17 -3.55 -9.08
CA HIS A 160 4.02 -3.39 -9.98
C HIS A 160 3.67 -4.74 -10.61
N LEU A 161 2.38 -5.07 -10.65
CA LEU A 161 1.84 -6.21 -11.36
C LEU A 161 1.05 -5.72 -12.57
N ASP A 162 1.55 -5.99 -13.75
CA ASP A 162 0.80 -5.83 -15.01
C ASP A 162 -0.07 -7.06 -15.21
N ILE A 163 -1.37 -6.86 -15.07
CA ILE A 163 -2.39 -7.90 -15.13
C ILE A 163 -2.91 -7.94 -16.56
N VAL A 164 -2.78 -9.10 -17.19
CA VAL A 164 -3.32 -9.41 -18.52
C VAL A 164 -4.47 -10.39 -18.35
N PRO A 165 -5.73 -9.92 -18.34
CA PRO A 165 -6.88 -10.81 -18.20
C PRO A 165 -7.14 -11.54 -19.52
N MET A 166 -7.27 -12.86 -19.46
CA MET A 166 -7.52 -13.74 -20.60
C MET A 166 -8.88 -14.41 -20.38
N TRP A 167 -9.89 -14.01 -21.14
CA TRP A 167 -11.25 -14.50 -21.00
C TRP A 167 -11.51 -15.67 -21.94
N LEU A 168 -12.13 -16.72 -21.41
CA LEU A 168 -12.51 -17.90 -22.16
C LEU A 168 -13.91 -18.36 -21.72
N PRO A 169 -14.94 -18.20 -22.56
CA PRO A 169 -16.21 -18.87 -22.35
C PRO A 169 -16.06 -20.37 -22.62
N VAL A 170 -16.60 -21.19 -21.72
CA VAL A 170 -16.64 -22.65 -21.82
C VAL A 170 -18.06 -23.16 -21.62
N SER A 171 -18.33 -24.36 -22.13
CA SER A 171 -19.60 -25.08 -21.96
C SER A 171 -19.68 -25.85 -20.64
N SER A 172 -18.56 -26.00 -19.92
CA SER A 172 -18.44 -26.67 -18.63
C SER A 172 -17.06 -26.35 -18.03
N PHE A 173 -16.94 -26.35 -16.69
CA PHE A 173 -15.64 -26.26 -16.00
C PHE A 173 -14.91 -27.61 -15.90
N THR A 174 -15.62 -28.71 -16.14
CA THR A 174 -15.12 -30.09 -16.23
C THR A 174 -15.10 -30.61 -17.66
#